data_AF-A0A959QBE9-F1
#
_entry.id   AF-A0A959QBE9-F1
#
_cell.length_a   1.000
_cell.length_b   1.000
_cell.length_c   1.000
_cell.angle_alpha   90.00
_cell.angle_beta   90.00
_cell.angle_gamma   90.00
#
_symmetry.space_group_name_H-M   'P 1'
#
loop_
_entity.id
_entity.type
_entity.pdbx_description
1 polymer ?
#
loop_
_entity_poly.entity_id
_entity_poly.type
_entity_poly.pdbx_seq_one_letter_code
_entity_poly.pdbx_strand_id
1 'polypeptide(L)'
;LNDAKIVAAVKNGELPEARLDQVVEELLAVILMAHDRKKEGVTFDIDQHHRLARKAGGESIVLLKNEGSLLPLPTDGSKKIAVIGDFARQPRFQGGGSSQVNPSKIDKAYDELDALIEGELTFASAYQRNGETTDQLLAEARSTAQAADIAVVFVGLPAAYESESFDRAHMNLPPAHNQLVETVTAVQPNTVVVLINGSAVSMPWAGQAPAIVEGWLGGQAGGGALADVLAGKVNPSGKLS
;
A
#
# COMPACT_ATOMS: atom_id res chain seq x y z
N LEU A 1 -21.34 -28.21 -18.34
CA LEU A 1 -21.78 -27.60 -19.61
C LEU A 1 -20.66 -27.59 -20.65
N ASN A 2 -19.41 -27.26 -20.27
CA ASN A 2 -18.28 -27.20 -21.20
C ASN A 2 -17.74 -28.59 -21.59
N ASP A 3 -17.70 -29.53 -20.65
CA ASP A 3 -17.17 -30.89 -20.92
C ASP A 3 -17.95 -31.62 -22.02
N ALA A 4 -19.29 -31.54 -21.99
CA ALA A 4 -20.14 -32.12 -23.01
C ALA A 4 -19.89 -31.50 -24.41
N LYS A 5 -19.55 -30.21 -24.47
CA LYS A 5 -19.20 -29.53 -25.73
C LYS A 5 -17.85 -30.00 -26.26
N ILE A 6 -16.85 -30.16 -25.39
CA ILE A 6 -15.53 -30.69 -25.78
C ILE A 6 -15.65 -32.13 -26.26
N VAL A 7 -16.40 -32.98 -25.54
CA VAL A 7 -16.64 -34.38 -25.96
C VAL A 7 -17.37 -34.44 -27.30
N ALA A 8 -18.37 -33.58 -27.52
CA ALA A 8 -19.07 -33.51 -28.81
C ALA A 8 -18.15 -33.07 -29.94
N ALA A 9 -17.31 -32.04 -29.71
CA ALA A 9 -16.33 -31.53 -30.68
C ALA A 9 -15.27 -32.58 -31.07
N VAL A 10 -14.86 -33.45 -30.14
CA VAL A 10 -13.97 -34.57 -30.48
C VAL A 10 -14.72 -35.62 -31.29
N LYS A 11 -15.91 -36.01 -30.84
CA LYS A 11 -16.71 -37.05 -31.51
C LYS A 11 -17.16 -36.67 -32.93
N ASN A 12 -17.43 -35.39 -33.18
CA ASN A 12 -17.84 -34.90 -34.49
C ASN A 12 -16.65 -34.45 -35.37
N GLY A 13 -15.42 -34.51 -34.86
CA GLY A 13 -14.19 -34.17 -35.59
C GLY A 13 -13.83 -32.68 -35.66
N GLU A 14 -14.59 -31.80 -35.01
CA GLU A 14 -14.27 -30.36 -34.90
C GLU A 14 -13.01 -30.09 -34.05
N LEU A 15 -12.70 -31.01 -33.12
CA LEU A 15 -11.48 -30.99 -32.30
C LEU A 15 -10.73 -32.30 -32.46
N PRO A 16 -9.47 -32.30 -32.95
CA PRO A 16 -8.66 -33.51 -32.99
C PRO A 16 -8.42 -34.07 -31.59
N GLU A 17 -8.66 -35.37 -31.39
CA GLU A 17 -8.44 -36.04 -30.09
C GLU A 17 -6.98 -35.89 -29.62
N ALA A 18 -6.01 -35.98 -30.52
CA ALA A 18 -4.59 -35.76 -30.21
C ALA A 18 -4.30 -34.38 -29.58
N ARG A 19 -5.11 -33.35 -29.88
CA ARG A 19 -4.98 -32.04 -29.23
C ARG A 19 -5.52 -32.07 -27.80
N LEU A 20 -6.61 -32.80 -27.56
CA LEU A 20 -7.14 -33.01 -26.21
C LEU A 20 -6.13 -33.82 -25.38
N ASP A 21 -5.58 -34.90 -25.94
CA ASP A 21 -4.57 -35.73 -25.28
C ASP A 21 -3.35 -34.92 -24.86
N GLN A 22 -2.82 -34.08 -25.76
CA GLN A 22 -1.69 -33.20 -25.43
C GLN A 22 -1.99 -32.28 -24.23
N VAL A 23 -3.18 -31.67 -24.18
CA VAL A 23 -3.57 -30.79 -23.07
C VAL A 23 -3.73 -31.57 -21.77
N VAL A 24 -4.26 -32.79 -21.85
CA VAL A 24 -4.39 -33.69 -20.69
C VAL A 24 -3.01 -34.12 -20.18
N GLU A 25 -2.07 -34.46 -21.07
CA GLU A 25 -0.69 -34.78 -20.71
C GLU A 25 0.02 -33.62 -20.01
N GLU A 26 -0.10 -32.40 -20.55
CA GLU A 26 0.45 -31.18 -19.94
C GLU A 26 -0.14 -30.93 -18.53
N LEU A 27 -1.45 -31.10 -18.36
CA LEU A 27 -2.12 -30.96 -17.06
C LEU A 27 -1.69 -32.06 -16.08
N LEU A 28 -1.61 -33.30 -16.53
CA LEU A 28 -1.16 -34.44 -15.72
C LEU A 28 0.29 -34.25 -15.27
N ALA A 29 1.16 -33.72 -16.12
CA ALA A 29 2.54 -33.42 -15.72
C ALA A 29 2.61 -32.45 -14.53
N VAL A 30 1.78 -31.41 -14.52
CA VAL A 30 1.69 -30.46 -13.39
C VAL A 30 1.09 -31.14 -12.14
N ILE A 31 0.03 -31.93 -12.31
CA ILE A 31 -0.63 -32.65 -11.20
C ILE A 31 0.33 -33.62 -10.54
N LEU A 32 1.04 -34.44 -11.32
CA LEU A 32 2.00 -35.42 -10.82
C LEU A 32 3.19 -34.73 -10.15
N MET A 33 3.72 -33.65 -10.74
CA MET A 33 4.76 -32.85 -10.11
C MET A 33 4.31 -32.28 -8.75
N ALA A 34 3.08 -31.79 -8.64
CA ALA A 34 2.54 -31.25 -7.40
C ALA A 34 2.27 -32.37 -6.37
N HIS A 35 1.76 -33.52 -6.80
CA HIS A 35 1.53 -34.69 -5.98
C HIS A 35 2.84 -35.19 -5.35
N ASP A 36 3.89 -35.36 -6.14
CA ASP A 36 5.19 -35.88 -5.68
C ASP A 36 5.90 -34.90 -4.73
N ARG A 37 5.59 -33.61 -4.82
CA ARG A 37 6.10 -32.56 -3.92
C ARG A 37 5.21 -32.30 -2.72
N LYS A 38 4.04 -32.92 -2.64
CA LYS A 38 3.11 -32.73 -1.53
C LYS A 38 3.74 -33.25 -0.25
N LYS A 39 3.75 -32.40 0.78
CA LYS A 39 4.21 -32.76 2.12
C LYS A 39 3.02 -32.63 3.07
N GLU A 40 2.84 -33.64 3.92
CA GLU A 40 1.81 -33.59 4.97
C GLU A 40 2.32 -32.85 6.20
N GLY A 41 1.41 -32.21 6.94
CA GLY A 41 1.74 -31.52 8.19
C GLY A 41 2.68 -30.31 8.04
N VAL A 42 2.78 -29.72 6.84
CA VAL A 42 3.61 -28.54 6.62
C VAL A 42 3.06 -27.36 7.40
N THR A 43 3.92 -26.78 8.24
CA THR A 43 3.70 -25.50 8.91
C THR A 43 4.73 -24.49 8.42
N PHE A 44 4.48 -23.21 8.66
CA PHE A 44 5.43 -22.13 8.37
C PHE A 44 5.50 -21.17 9.55
N ASP A 45 6.62 -20.46 9.66
CA ASP A 45 6.82 -19.44 10.70
C ASP A 45 6.21 -18.11 10.23
N ILE A 46 5.08 -17.76 10.84
CA ILE A 46 4.32 -16.54 10.53
C ILE A 46 5.18 -15.29 10.76
N ASP A 47 5.93 -15.24 11.87
CA ASP A 47 6.71 -14.07 12.23
C ASP A 47 7.94 -13.93 11.33
N GLN A 48 8.58 -15.04 10.95
CA GLN A 48 9.67 -15.02 9.98
C GLN A 48 9.20 -14.49 8.62
N HIS A 49 8.07 -14.98 8.12
CA HIS A 49 7.51 -14.52 6.85
C HIS A 49 7.06 -13.06 6.93
N HIS A 50 6.53 -12.62 8.07
CA HIS A 50 6.15 -11.23 8.28
C HIS A 50 7.38 -10.30 8.29
N ARG A 51 8.48 -10.69 8.94
CA ARG A 51 9.76 -9.95 8.87
C ARG A 51 10.31 -9.88 7.45
N LEU A 52 10.20 -10.96 6.68
CA LEU A 52 10.60 -10.97 5.27
C LEU A 52 9.74 -10.01 4.44
N ALA A 53 8.42 -9.98 4.66
CA ALA A 53 7.52 -9.04 4.03
C ALA A 53 7.86 -7.58 4.38
N ARG A 54 8.20 -7.29 5.66
CA ARG A 54 8.63 -5.95 6.10
C ARG A 54 9.91 -5.50 5.40
N LYS A 55 10.89 -6.40 5.29
CA LYS A 55 12.14 -6.15 4.55
C LYS A 55 11.86 -5.83 3.07
N ALA A 56 11.07 -6.68 2.40
CA ALA A 56 10.70 -6.45 1.01
C ALA A 56 9.94 -5.12 0.82
N GLY A 57 9.05 -4.77 1.75
CA GLY A 57 8.36 -3.47 1.77
C GLY A 57 9.35 -2.31 1.90
N GLY A 58 10.31 -2.40 2.81
CA GLY A 58 11.35 -1.38 3.03
C GLY A 58 12.20 -1.12 1.77
N GLU A 59 12.55 -2.19 1.06
CA GLU A 59 13.31 -2.12 -0.20
C GLU A 59 12.48 -1.61 -1.39
N SER A 60 11.14 -1.68 -1.29
CA SER A 60 10.19 -1.25 -2.34
C SER A 60 9.77 0.22 -2.24
N ILE A 61 9.93 0.83 -1.07
CA ILE A 61 9.58 2.24 -0.83
C ILE A 61 10.51 3.15 -1.63
N VAL A 62 9.93 4.14 -2.32
CA VAL A 62 10.66 5.11 -3.15
C VAL A 62 10.61 6.49 -2.50
N LEU A 63 11.76 7.09 -2.22
CA LEU A 63 11.84 8.49 -1.81
C LEU A 63 11.83 9.38 -3.06
N LEU A 64 10.72 10.08 -3.30
CA LEU A 64 10.54 10.92 -4.47
C LEU A 64 11.10 12.33 -4.28
N LYS A 65 10.98 12.87 -3.06
CA LYS A 65 11.44 14.21 -2.70
C LYS A 65 11.86 14.25 -1.23
N ASN A 66 12.94 14.97 -0.92
CA ASN A 66 13.37 15.25 0.46
C ASN A 66 14.19 16.55 0.52
N GLU A 67 13.51 17.68 0.68
CA GLU A 67 14.14 19.00 0.83
C GLU A 67 14.49 19.27 2.30
N GLY A 68 15.58 20.00 2.52
CA GLY A 68 15.98 20.43 3.87
C GLY A 68 16.41 19.30 4.82
N SER A 69 16.60 18.08 4.31
CA SER A 69 16.82 16.88 5.14
C SER A 69 15.70 16.64 6.16
N LEU A 70 14.44 16.87 5.76
CA LEU A 70 13.26 16.67 6.61
C LEU A 70 13.10 15.22 7.05
N LEU A 71 13.46 14.26 6.18
CA LEU A 71 13.58 12.85 6.54
C LEU A 71 15.05 12.46 6.75
N PRO A 72 15.35 11.57 7.72
CA PRO A 72 14.41 10.83 8.58
C PRO A 72 13.78 11.68 9.70
N LEU A 73 12.61 11.24 10.18
CA LEU A 73 11.91 11.85 11.31
C LEU A 73 12.72 11.71 12.60
N PRO A 74 12.75 12.73 13.46
CA PRO A 74 13.36 12.63 14.78
C PRO A 74 12.55 11.71 15.69
N THR A 75 13.23 10.74 16.31
CA THR A 75 12.62 9.74 17.20
C THR A 75 12.91 9.98 18.68
N ASP A 76 13.82 10.90 19.00
CA ASP A 76 14.30 11.24 20.34
C ASP A 76 13.33 12.11 21.17
N GLY A 77 12.11 12.30 20.67
CA GLY A 77 11.09 13.15 21.28
C GLY A 77 11.35 14.66 21.20
N SER A 78 12.36 15.10 20.43
CA SER A 78 12.67 16.53 20.27
C SER A 78 11.62 17.32 19.49
N LYS A 79 10.72 16.64 18.77
CA LYS A 79 9.68 17.23 17.93
C LYS A 79 8.33 16.56 18.15
N LYS A 80 7.27 17.37 18.08
CA LYS A 80 5.89 16.90 18.01
C LYS A 80 5.56 16.52 16.58
N ILE A 81 5.02 15.33 16.37
CA ILE A 81 4.70 14.81 15.04
C ILE A 81 3.20 14.59 14.93
N ALA A 82 2.59 15.12 13.86
CA ALA A 82 1.20 14.87 13.51
C ALA A 82 1.12 13.82 12.40
N VAL A 83 0.41 12.73 12.61
CA VAL A 83 0.10 11.72 11.58
C VAL A 83 -1.33 11.96 11.10
N ILE A 84 -1.48 12.28 9.81
CA ILE A 84 -2.76 12.72 9.25
C ILE A 84 -3.14 11.81 8.08
N GLY A 85 -4.38 11.33 8.06
CA GLY A 85 -4.91 10.45 7.02
C GLY A 85 -5.22 9.05 7.54
N ASP A 86 -6.42 8.57 7.24
CA ASP A 86 -6.95 7.28 7.70
C ASP A 86 -6.05 6.09 7.36
N PHE A 87 -5.34 6.13 6.22
CA PHE A 87 -4.44 5.05 5.79
C PHE A 87 -3.33 4.72 6.80
N ALA A 88 -2.96 5.64 7.69
CA ALA A 88 -1.99 5.35 8.74
C ALA A 88 -2.50 4.34 9.79
N ARG A 89 -3.81 4.31 10.06
CA ARG A 89 -4.47 3.39 11.02
C ARG A 89 -5.26 2.27 10.34
N GLN A 90 -5.71 2.49 9.11
CA GLN A 90 -6.46 1.53 8.30
C GLN A 90 -5.73 1.32 6.96
N PRO A 91 -4.69 0.45 6.93
CA PRO A 91 -3.81 0.36 5.78
C PRO A 91 -4.52 -0.05 4.50
N ARG A 92 -4.17 0.61 3.39
CA ARG A 92 -4.46 0.14 2.02
C ARG A 92 -3.22 -0.59 1.51
N PHE A 93 -3.16 -1.90 1.73
CA PHE A 93 -1.90 -2.65 1.62
C PHE A 93 -1.79 -3.61 0.42
N GLN A 94 -2.86 -3.83 -0.33
CA GLN A 94 -2.90 -4.73 -1.49
C GLN A 94 -3.88 -4.21 -2.54
N GLY A 95 -4.02 -4.87 -3.69
CA GLY A 95 -4.99 -4.52 -4.74
C GLY A 95 -6.44 -4.86 -4.39
N GLY A 96 -7.35 -4.62 -5.34
CA GLY A 96 -8.73 -5.13 -5.32
C GLY A 96 -8.89 -6.36 -6.23
N GLY A 97 -10.00 -7.11 -6.08
CA GLY A 97 -10.34 -8.23 -6.94
C GLY A 97 -9.68 -9.56 -6.55
N SER A 98 -9.45 -10.43 -7.55
CA SER A 98 -8.95 -11.80 -7.45
C SER A 98 -7.57 -11.93 -6.83
N SER A 99 -6.81 -10.82 -6.76
CA SER A 99 -5.48 -10.76 -6.13
C SER A 99 -5.50 -10.61 -4.61
N GLN A 100 -6.68 -10.50 -3.98
CA GLN A 100 -6.77 -10.33 -2.53
C GLN A 100 -6.29 -11.56 -1.75
N VAL A 101 -5.43 -11.31 -0.78
CA VAL A 101 -4.92 -12.29 0.17
C VAL A 101 -5.42 -11.94 1.57
N ASN A 102 -5.83 -12.96 2.33
CA ASN A 102 -6.09 -12.82 3.77
C ASN A 102 -4.75 -12.77 4.51
N PRO A 103 -4.37 -11.64 5.11
CA PRO A 103 -3.07 -11.48 5.74
C PRO A 103 -3.01 -12.27 7.06
N SER A 104 -1.83 -12.78 7.37
CA SER A 104 -1.57 -13.40 8.68
C SER A 104 -1.52 -12.37 9.82
N LYS A 105 -1.00 -11.18 9.52
CA LYS A 105 -0.84 -10.04 10.43
C LYS A 105 -0.76 -8.76 9.61
N ILE A 106 -1.29 -7.65 10.13
CA ILE A 106 -1.25 -6.33 9.48
C ILE A 106 -0.60 -5.30 10.39
N ASP A 107 0.50 -4.71 9.91
CA ASP A 107 1.14 -3.57 10.57
C ASP A 107 0.45 -2.26 10.14
N LYS A 108 0.19 -1.38 11.10
CA LYS A 108 -0.38 -0.05 10.87
C LYS A 108 0.70 0.99 11.06
N ALA A 109 0.89 1.88 10.08
CA ALA A 109 1.98 2.86 10.13
C ALA A 109 1.92 3.75 11.38
N TYR A 110 0.73 4.12 11.85
CA TYR A 110 0.58 4.89 13.09
C TYR A 110 1.10 4.14 14.31
N ASP A 111 0.63 2.90 14.54
CA ASP A 111 1.02 2.08 15.70
C ASP A 111 2.54 1.80 15.69
N GLU A 112 3.10 1.60 14.49
CA GLU A 112 4.53 1.38 14.31
C GLU A 112 5.35 2.65 14.56
N LEU A 113 4.89 3.82 14.09
CA LEU A 113 5.55 5.10 14.39
C LEU A 113 5.46 5.45 15.89
N ASP A 114 4.32 5.20 16.53
CA ASP A 114 4.11 5.40 17.97
C ASP A 114 5.07 4.56 18.80
N ALA A 115 5.36 3.34 18.38
CA ALA A 115 6.35 2.48 19.02
C ALA A 115 7.81 2.92 18.81
N LEU A 116 8.09 3.77 17.80
CA LEU A 116 9.44 4.22 17.45
C LEU A 116 9.78 5.62 17.95
N ILE A 117 8.79 6.47 18.16
CA ILE A 117 8.96 7.88 18.52
C ILE A 117 8.74 8.04 20.03
N GLU A 118 9.76 8.51 20.74
CA GLU A 118 9.69 8.73 22.20
C GLU A 118 8.90 10.01 22.59
N GLY A 119 8.43 10.78 21.60
CA GLY A 119 7.75 12.07 21.77
C GLY A 119 6.24 12.04 21.53
N GLU A 120 5.67 13.25 21.40
CA GLU A 120 4.23 13.42 21.17
C GLU A 120 3.86 13.10 19.72
N LEU A 121 3.06 12.04 19.54
CA LEU A 121 2.47 11.64 18.27
C LEU A 121 0.95 11.86 18.27
N THR A 122 0.48 12.81 17.48
CA THR A 122 -0.96 13.10 17.33
C THR A 122 -1.53 12.51 16.06
N PHE A 123 -2.84 12.30 16.01
CA PHE A 123 -3.53 11.71 14.86
C PHE A 123 -4.77 12.50 14.45
N ALA A 124 -5.01 12.59 13.14
CA ALA A 124 -6.30 13.01 12.57
C ALA A 124 -6.63 12.15 11.34
N SER A 125 -7.88 11.65 11.24
CA SER A 125 -8.28 10.75 10.14
C SER A 125 -8.36 11.47 8.80
N ALA A 126 -8.81 12.73 8.80
CA ALA A 126 -8.88 13.64 7.66
C ALA A 126 -9.77 13.25 6.46
N TYR A 127 -10.08 11.97 6.26
CA TYR A 127 -11.03 11.47 5.25
C TYR A 127 -11.64 10.14 5.70
N GLN A 128 -12.70 9.73 5.01
CA GLN A 128 -13.39 8.45 5.18
C GLN A 128 -12.86 7.40 4.19
N ARG A 129 -13.20 6.13 4.40
CA ARG A 129 -12.72 5.00 3.58
C ARG A 129 -13.09 5.06 2.10
N ASN A 130 -14.17 5.76 1.76
CA ASN A 130 -14.58 5.99 0.38
C ASN A 130 -13.70 7.06 -0.32
N GLY A 131 -12.75 7.68 0.39
CA GLY A 131 -11.88 8.73 -0.12
C GLY A 131 -12.51 10.12 -0.10
N GLU A 132 -13.62 10.32 0.60
CA GLU A 132 -14.27 11.61 0.77
C GLU A 132 -13.89 12.26 2.11
N THR A 133 -14.02 13.58 2.19
CA THR A 133 -13.77 14.35 3.40
C THR A 133 -14.93 15.31 3.70
N THR A 134 -14.92 15.89 4.89
CA THR A 134 -15.86 16.93 5.32
C THR A 134 -15.08 18.13 5.84
N ASP A 135 -15.70 19.30 5.86
CA ASP A 135 -15.07 20.51 6.41
C ASP A 135 -14.61 20.31 7.85
N GLN A 136 -15.34 19.51 8.63
CA GLN A 136 -14.95 19.17 10.01
C GLN A 136 -13.66 18.34 10.05
N LEU A 137 -13.54 17.31 9.20
CA LEU A 137 -12.34 16.46 9.14
C LEU A 137 -11.13 17.25 8.64
N LEU A 138 -11.32 18.15 7.68
CA LEU A 138 -10.26 19.05 7.21
C LEU A 138 -9.84 20.07 8.27
N ALA A 139 -10.80 20.63 9.01
CA ALA A 139 -10.50 21.55 10.11
C ALA A 139 -9.73 20.86 11.24
N GLU A 140 -10.10 19.61 11.58
CA GLU A 140 -9.35 18.78 12.53
C GLU A 140 -7.93 18.53 12.04
N ALA A 141 -7.76 18.06 10.79
CA ALA A 141 -6.45 17.82 10.20
C ALA A 141 -5.56 19.08 10.20
N ARG A 142 -6.13 20.24 9.84
CA ARG A 142 -5.45 21.54 9.87
C ARG A 142 -4.98 21.90 11.29
N SER A 143 -5.86 21.75 12.28
CA SER A 143 -5.55 22.05 13.67
C SER A 143 -4.44 21.14 14.21
N THR A 144 -4.53 19.84 13.94
CA THR A 144 -3.52 18.85 14.33
C THR A 144 -2.17 19.14 13.67
N ALA A 145 -2.15 19.49 12.38
CA ALA A 145 -0.92 19.88 11.67
C ALA A 145 -0.28 21.15 12.25
N GLN A 146 -1.09 22.15 12.58
CA GLN A 146 -0.64 23.45 13.09
C GLN A 146 -0.05 23.34 14.50
N ALA A 147 -0.50 22.37 15.31
CA ALA A 147 -0.01 22.15 16.67
C ALA A 147 1.29 21.31 16.74
N ALA A 148 1.72 20.72 15.62
CA ALA A 148 2.91 19.88 15.54
C ALA A 148 4.11 20.64 14.94
N ASP A 149 5.31 20.06 15.09
CA ASP A 149 6.52 20.56 14.42
C ASP A 149 6.69 19.98 13.01
N ILE A 150 6.18 18.75 12.78
CA ILE A 150 6.22 18.00 11.52
C ILE A 150 4.86 17.33 11.31
N ALA A 151 4.34 17.39 10.07
CA ALA A 151 3.15 16.62 9.68
C ALA A 151 3.50 15.53 8.68
N VAL A 152 3.02 14.31 8.92
CA VAL A 152 3.12 13.16 8.01
C VAL A 152 1.73 12.84 7.49
N VAL A 153 1.48 13.16 6.22
CA VAL A 153 0.17 13.06 5.59
C VAL A 153 0.11 11.83 4.69
N PHE A 154 -0.74 10.87 5.05
CA PHE A 154 -0.99 9.66 4.28
C PHE A 154 -2.17 9.90 3.33
N VAL A 155 -1.90 9.85 2.03
CA VAL A 155 -2.90 9.94 0.96
C VAL A 155 -2.62 8.90 -0.11
N GLY A 156 -3.58 8.66 -1.00
CA GLY A 156 -3.44 7.67 -2.04
C GLY A 156 -4.76 7.30 -2.69
N LEU A 157 -4.86 6.08 -3.19
CA LEU A 157 -6.03 5.59 -3.92
C LEU A 157 -6.84 4.57 -3.08
N PRO A 158 -8.11 4.88 -2.75
CA PRO A 158 -9.02 3.91 -2.14
C PRO A 158 -9.25 2.70 -3.04
N ALA A 159 -9.73 1.58 -2.47
CA ALA A 159 -9.99 0.35 -3.24
C ALA A 159 -10.97 0.54 -4.41
N ALA A 160 -11.91 1.48 -4.29
CA ALA A 160 -12.85 1.82 -5.36
C ALA A 160 -12.19 2.48 -6.59
N TYR A 161 -10.99 3.03 -6.44
CA TYR A 161 -10.25 3.70 -7.52
C TYR A 161 -9.33 2.73 -8.26
N GLU A 162 -8.94 1.61 -7.65
CA GLU A 162 -7.99 0.65 -8.21
C GLU A 162 -8.43 -0.78 -7.88
N SER A 163 -9.14 -1.40 -8.82
CA SER A 163 -9.62 -2.77 -8.70
C SER A 163 -9.61 -3.47 -10.05
N GLU A 164 -9.61 -4.80 -9.99
CA GLU A 164 -9.83 -5.67 -11.15
C GLU A 164 -11.12 -5.28 -11.90
N SER A 165 -11.13 -5.56 -13.21
CA SER A 165 -12.27 -5.42 -14.13
C SER A 165 -12.54 -4.01 -14.66
N PHE A 166 -11.73 -3.00 -14.30
CA PHE A 166 -11.80 -1.69 -14.93
C PHE A 166 -10.46 -0.94 -14.88
N ASP A 167 -10.26 -0.03 -15.83
CA ASP A 167 -9.15 0.90 -15.84
C ASP A 167 -9.55 2.22 -15.16
N ARG A 168 -8.57 2.94 -14.59
CA ARG A 168 -8.81 4.30 -14.13
C ARG A 168 -8.99 5.23 -15.32
N ALA A 169 -9.98 6.12 -15.26
CA ALA A 169 -10.19 7.15 -16.28
C ALA A 169 -9.15 8.29 -16.23
N HIS A 170 -8.44 8.45 -15.11
CA HIS A 170 -7.45 9.50 -14.91
C HIS A 170 -6.36 9.10 -13.89
N MET A 171 -5.33 9.94 -13.76
CA MET A 171 -4.24 9.77 -12.79
C MET A 171 -4.42 10.53 -11.48
N ASN A 172 -5.52 11.28 -11.32
CA ASN A 172 -5.71 12.09 -10.12
C ASN A 172 -5.98 11.24 -8.88
N LEU A 173 -5.41 11.67 -7.75
CA LEU A 173 -5.91 11.31 -6.42
C LEU A 173 -7.38 11.74 -6.26
N PRO A 174 -8.13 11.12 -5.32
CA PRO A 174 -9.42 11.65 -4.90
C PRO A 174 -9.32 13.16 -4.60
N PRO A 175 -10.28 13.99 -5.04
CA PRO A 175 -10.23 15.43 -4.79
C PRO A 175 -10.02 15.78 -3.30
N ALA A 176 -10.64 15.03 -2.39
CA ALA A 176 -10.48 15.19 -0.95
C ALA A 176 -9.03 14.98 -0.47
N HIS A 177 -8.28 14.07 -1.09
CA HIS A 177 -6.89 13.81 -0.74
C HIS A 177 -5.99 14.95 -1.21
N ASN A 178 -6.23 15.51 -2.40
CA ASN A 178 -5.51 16.72 -2.85
C ASN A 178 -5.83 17.91 -1.94
N GLN A 179 -7.10 18.14 -1.63
CA GLN A 179 -7.54 19.21 -0.73
C GLN A 179 -6.94 19.07 0.67
N LEU A 180 -6.82 17.85 1.19
CA LEU A 180 -6.15 17.58 2.46
C LEU A 180 -4.68 18.01 2.42
N VAL A 181 -3.93 17.60 1.40
CA VAL A 181 -2.51 17.96 1.31
C VAL A 181 -2.34 19.48 1.25
N GLU A 182 -3.10 20.16 0.39
CA GLU A 182 -3.09 21.62 0.30
C GLU A 182 -3.48 22.31 1.62
N THR A 183 -4.45 21.75 2.35
CA THR A 183 -4.87 22.28 3.66
C THR A 183 -3.75 22.17 4.70
N VAL A 184 -3.03 21.05 4.72
CA VAL A 184 -1.94 20.81 5.67
C VAL A 184 -0.69 21.61 5.31
N THR A 185 -0.27 21.60 4.04
CA THR A 185 0.93 22.35 3.59
C THR A 185 0.77 23.85 3.76
N ALA A 186 -0.46 24.38 3.73
CA ALA A 186 -0.75 25.79 3.98
C ALA A 186 -0.49 26.23 5.45
N VAL A 187 -0.48 25.30 6.41
CA VAL A 187 -0.27 25.62 7.84
C VAL A 187 0.96 24.96 8.45
N GLN A 188 1.52 23.94 7.81
CA GLN A 188 2.67 23.19 8.28
C GLN A 188 3.74 23.10 7.18
N PRO A 189 4.80 23.93 7.23
CA PRO A 189 5.86 23.91 6.22
C PRO A 189 6.69 22.62 6.26
N ASN A 190 6.76 21.92 7.39
CA ASN A 190 7.49 20.66 7.52
C ASN A 190 6.56 19.47 7.25
N THR A 191 6.02 19.40 6.04
CA THR A 191 5.08 18.33 5.65
C THR A 191 5.79 17.23 4.86
N VAL A 192 5.66 15.99 5.34
CA VAL A 192 6.01 14.76 4.63
C VAL A 192 4.72 14.17 4.07
N VAL A 193 4.63 13.95 2.76
CA VAL A 193 3.51 13.24 2.15
C VAL A 193 3.89 11.80 1.86
N VAL A 194 3.08 10.86 2.33
CA VAL A 194 3.22 9.42 2.07
C VAL A 194 2.10 8.97 1.14
N LEU A 195 2.47 8.45 -0.03
CA LEU A 195 1.58 7.95 -1.07
C LEU A 195 1.31 6.45 -0.90
N ILE A 196 0.04 6.07 -1.00
CA ILE A 196 -0.44 4.68 -0.93
C ILE A 196 -1.33 4.38 -2.15
N ASN A 197 -0.73 3.92 -3.24
CA ASN A 197 -1.40 3.68 -4.52
C ASN A 197 -0.77 2.50 -5.27
N GLY A 198 -1.53 1.86 -6.16
CA GLY A 198 -1.04 0.75 -6.97
C GLY A 198 -0.32 1.17 -8.26
N SER A 199 -0.51 2.40 -8.71
CA SER A 199 0.09 2.94 -9.93
C SER A 199 0.35 4.44 -9.81
N ALA A 200 0.94 5.06 -10.83
CA ALA A 200 1.30 6.47 -10.84
C ALA A 200 0.07 7.39 -10.60
N VAL A 201 0.28 8.46 -9.83
CA VAL A 201 -0.72 9.49 -9.54
C VAL A 201 -0.19 10.90 -9.85
N SER A 202 -1.08 11.83 -10.18
CA SER A 202 -0.73 13.24 -10.31
C SER A 202 -0.65 13.91 -8.93
N MET A 203 0.34 14.80 -8.76
CA MET A 203 0.60 15.51 -7.50
C MET A 203 0.67 17.03 -7.78
N PRO A 204 -0.46 17.72 -8.00
CA PRO A 204 -0.45 19.17 -8.28
C PRO A 204 0.17 20.00 -7.14
N TRP A 205 0.15 19.47 -5.91
CA TRP A 205 0.73 20.05 -4.70
C TRP A 205 2.20 19.67 -4.46
N ALA A 206 2.87 18.93 -5.35
CA ALA A 206 4.25 18.45 -5.12
C ALA A 206 5.27 19.57 -4.84
N GLY A 207 5.04 20.77 -5.37
CA GLY A 207 5.86 21.95 -5.09
C GLY A 207 5.72 22.49 -3.66
N GLN A 208 4.64 22.15 -2.95
CA GLN A 208 4.33 22.64 -1.61
C GLN A 208 4.79 21.68 -0.50
N ALA A 209 4.97 20.39 -0.81
CA ALA A 209 5.44 19.39 0.14
C ALA A 209 6.98 19.25 0.08
N PRO A 210 7.73 19.50 1.15
CA PRO A 210 9.19 19.33 1.15
C PRO A 210 9.64 17.88 0.97
N ALA A 211 8.87 16.91 1.47
CA ALA A 211 9.20 15.50 1.35
C ALA A 211 8.02 14.68 0.83
N ILE A 212 8.30 13.74 -0.06
CA ILE A 212 7.32 12.84 -0.69
C ILE A 212 7.91 11.44 -0.71
N VAL A 213 7.19 10.50 -0.11
CA VAL A 213 7.53 9.08 -0.02
C VAL A 213 6.43 8.28 -0.74
N GLU A 214 6.81 7.43 -1.69
CA GLU A 214 5.92 6.49 -2.35
C GLU A 214 6.02 5.13 -1.68
N GLY A 215 4.92 4.74 -1.01
CA GLY A 215 4.80 3.52 -0.22
C GLY A 215 4.10 2.37 -0.95
N TRP A 216 3.53 2.63 -2.12
CA TRP A 216 2.78 1.68 -2.92
C TRP A 216 1.70 0.94 -2.13
N LEU A 217 1.41 -0.30 -2.53
CA LEU A 217 0.63 -1.27 -1.78
C LEU A 217 1.60 -2.25 -1.11
N GLY A 218 2.20 -1.82 0.01
CA GLY A 218 3.33 -2.48 0.67
C GLY A 218 3.08 -3.85 1.34
N GLY A 219 1.92 -4.46 1.12
CA GLY A 219 1.57 -5.76 1.67
C GLY A 219 1.39 -5.75 3.19
N GLN A 220 1.36 -6.96 3.76
CA GLN A 220 0.91 -7.16 5.14
C GLN A 220 1.75 -6.43 6.21
N ALA A 221 3.03 -6.17 5.91
CA ALA A 221 3.97 -5.48 6.80
C ALA A 221 4.33 -4.06 6.30
N GLY A 222 3.58 -3.53 5.32
CA GLY A 222 3.88 -2.26 4.67
C GLY A 222 3.83 -1.05 5.62
N GLY A 223 2.94 -1.08 6.62
CA GLY A 223 2.89 -0.03 7.65
C GLY A 223 4.18 0.04 8.48
N GLY A 224 4.72 -1.11 8.88
CA GLY A 224 5.99 -1.21 9.59
C GLY A 224 7.18 -0.84 8.73
N ALA A 225 7.18 -1.25 7.47
CA ALA A 225 8.22 -0.85 6.51
C ALA A 225 8.25 0.67 6.30
N LEU A 226 7.09 1.32 6.19
CA LEU A 226 6.97 2.77 6.12
C LEU A 226 7.50 3.45 7.38
N ALA A 227 7.14 2.94 8.57
CA ALA A 227 7.64 3.47 9.82
C ALA A 227 9.18 3.37 9.92
N ASP A 228 9.76 2.23 9.50
CA ASP A 228 11.21 2.04 9.50
C ASP A 228 11.94 3.01 8.56
N VAL A 229 11.38 3.27 7.37
CA VAL A 229 11.93 4.25 6.42
C VAL A 229 11.78 5.67 6.93
N LEU A 230 10.60 6.04 7.42
CA LEU A 230 10.31 7.38 7.94
C LEU A 230 11.20 7.71 9.14
N ALA A 231 11.44 6.74 10.03
CA ALA A 231 12.31 6.89 11.20
C ALA A 231 13.81 6.65 10.91
N GLY A 232 14.19 6.37 9.65
CA GLY A 232 15.59 6.17 9.26
C GLY A 232 16.23 4.86 9.72
N LYS A 233 15.46 3.88 10.20
CA LYS A 233 15.94 2.50 10.44
C LYS A 233 16.30 1.80 9.14
N VAL A 234 15.64 2.16 8.05
CA VAL A 234 15.91 1.70 6.68
C VAL A 234 16.15 2.92 5.79
N ASN A 235 17.23 2.89 5.00
CA ASN A 235 17.47 3.89 3.98
C ASN A 235 16.66 3.53 2.72
N PRO A 236 15.76 4.39 2.22
CA PRO A 236 14.91 4.06 1.08
C PRO A 236 15.75 3.81 -0.18
N SER A 237 15.57 2.64 -0.78
CA SER A 237 16.35 2.18 -1.94
C SER A 237 15.54 1.94 -3.21
N GLY A 238 14.20 1.99 -3.12
CA GLY A 238 13.32 1.75 -4.26
C GLY A 238 13.56 2.72 -5.41
N LYS A 239 13.26 2.26 -6.62
CA LYS A 239 13.22 3.06 -7.86
C LYS A 239 11.89 2.82 -8.55
N LEU A 240 11.38 3.84 -9.23
CA LEU A 240 10.17 3.70 -10.05
C LEU A 240 10.42 2.63 -11.14
N SER A 241 9.48 1.69 -11.26
CA SER A 241 9.51 0.57 -12.21
C SER A 241 8.72 0.86 -13.47
#